data_AF-A0A519UF67-F1
#
_entry.id   AF-A0A519UF67-F1
#
_cell.length_a   1.000
_cell.length_b   1.000
_cell.length_c   1.000
_cell.angle_alpha   90.00
_cell.angle_beta   90.00
_cell.angle_gamma   90.00
#
_symmetry.space_group_name_H-M   'P 1'
#
loop_
_entity.id
_entity.type
_entity.pdbx_description
1 polymer ?
#
loop_
_entity_poly.entity_id
_entity_poly.type
_entity_poly.pdbx_seq_one_letter_code
_entity_poly.pdbx_strand_id
1 'polypeptide(L)'
;MTFFPKGCRAAAGFLTTGLRRAAALLLAAVALLGGPAASAQSAQEPFGRVRIQYQKFDWQFYSTQNFNVYFYGGGEASAHRAAEYAEQELQRITALVGYYPYSKTTLMLYNSVGDLRQSNINLPLPNSVNGGEAQLARMSKVEIAFTGRQTDFKREVSYQITQVLLNDMMYGGSLREVLQSNYLLQLPDWFISGASAYGAEGWSVEMDAYMRD
;
A
#
# COMPACT_ATOMS: atom_id res chain seq x y z
N MET A 1 1.81 92.39 -3.85
CA MET A 1 1.87 90.91 -3.90
C MET A 1 1.07 90.38 -2.73
N THR A 2 0.27 89.33 -2.98
CA THR A 2 -0.88 88.81 -2.21
C THR A 2 -2.20 89.59 -2.38
N PHE A 3 -3.22 88.91 -2.93
CA PHE A 3 -4.53 88.64 -2.32
C PHE A 3 -5.42 87.88 -3.34
N PHE A 4 -6.01 86.76 -2.91
CA PHE A 4 -7.06 85.98 -3.60
C PHE A 4 -8.38 86.76 -3.69
N PRO A 5 -9.28 86.48 -4.66
CA PRO A 5 -10.46 85.59 -4.41
C PRO A 5 -10.92 84.76 -5.65
N LYS A 6 -11.33 83.49 -5.49
CA LYS A 6 -12.68 82.88 -5.27
C LYS A 6 -13.70 82.92 -6.45
N GLY A 7 -14.23 81.73 -6.76
CA GLY A 7 -15.56 81.43 -7.33
C GLY A 7 -15.54 80.83 -8.74
N CYS A 8 -16.33 79.84 -9.16
CA CYS A 8 -17.42 79.09 -8.53
C CYS A 8 -17.86 77.90 -9.46
N ARG A 9 -18.29 76.78 -8.86
CA ARG A 9 -19.27 75.74 -9.29
C ARG A 9 -19.08 74.85 -10.54
N ALA A 10 -19.19 73.53 -10.34
CA ALA A 10 -20.33 72.72 -10.82
C ALA A 10 -20.39 71.35 -10.09
N ALA A 11 -21.59 70.95 -9.69
CA ALA A 11 -21.91 69.69 -9.02
C ALA A 11 -22.14 68.56 -10.05
N ALA A 12 -21.72 67.33 -9.74
CA ALA A 12 -22.13 66.14 -10.48
C ALA A 12 -22.28 64.92 -9.55
N GLY A 13 -23.55 64.62 -9.23
CA GLY A 13 -24.10 63.26 -9.34
C GLY A 13 -23.61 62.16 -8.39
N PHE A 14 -24.04 62.21 -7.14
CA PHE A 14 -24.30 61.01 -6.32
C PHE A 14 -25.47 60.23 -6.94
N LEU A 15 -25.27 59.32 -7.90
CA LEU A 15 -26.36 58.41 -8.35
C LEU A 15 -25.90 57.07 -8.96
N THR A 16 -24.59 56.79 -9.11
CA THR A 16 -24.10 55.60 -9.83
C THR A 16 -23.72 54.40 -8.95
N THR A 17 -23.71 54.56 -7.62
CA THR A 17 -23.25 53.53 -6.67
C THR A 17 -24.31 52.47 -6.33
N GLY A 18 -25.60 52.80 -6.39
CA GLY A 18 -26.69 51.86 -6.08
C GLY A 18 -26.90 50.79 -7.14
N LEU A 19 -26.87 51.18 -8.42
CA LEU A 19 -27.12 50.27 -9.54
C LEU A 19 -26.00 49.22 -9.71
N ARG A 20 -24.75 49.60 -9.42
CA ARG A 20 -23.59 48.69 -9.44
C ARG A 20 -23.63 47.65 -8.31
N ARG A 21 -24.14 48.03 -7.12
CA ARG A 21 -24.31 47.11 -5.99
C ARG A 21 -25.46 46.13 -6.23
N ALA A 22 -26.56 46.58 -6.81
CA ALA A 22 -27.68 45.71 -7.17
C ALA A 22 -27.30 44.70 -8.28
N ALA A 23 -26.57 45.14 -9.30
CA ALA A 23 -26.05 44.26 -10.35
C ALA A 23 -25.04 43.24 -9.82
N ALA A 24 -24.16 43.63 -8.88
CA ALA A 24 -23.22 42.72 -8.24
C ALA A 24 -23.92 41.67 -7.36
N LEU A 25 -24.99 42.06 -6.66
CA LEU A 25 -25.81 41.12 -5.87
C LEU A 25 -26.59 40.13 -6.76
N LEU A 26 -27.09 40.58 -7.90
CA LEU A 26 -27.75 39.71 -8.88
C LEU A 26 -26.79 38.73 -9.54
N LEU A 27 -25.58 39.17 -9.90
CA LEU A 27 -24.52 38.31 -10.43
C LEU A 27 -24.05 37.27 -9.38
N ALA A 28 -23.95 37.66 -8.11
CA ALA A 28 -23.64 36.73 -7.03
C ALA A 28 -24.77 35.71 -6.80
N ALA A 29 -26.03 36.14 -6.89
CA ALA A 29 -27.18 35.25 -6.75
C ALA A 29 -27.29 34.24 -7.90
N VAL A 30 -26.97 34.64 -9.14
CA VAL A 30 -26.96 33.73 -10.30
C VAL A 30 -25.80 32.72 -10.22
N ALA A 31 -24.64 33.13 -9.70
CA ALA A 31 -23.52 32.21 -9.47
C ALA A 31 -23.82 31.14 -8.41
N LEU A 32 -24.68 31.44 -7.42
CA LEU A 32 -25.11 30.50 -6.38
C LEU A 32 -26.15 29.47 -6.86
N LEU A 33 -26.88 29.76 -7.95
CA LEU A 33 -27.93 28.89 -8.48
C LEU A 33 -27.43 27.89 -9.55
N GLY A 34 -26.20 28.06 -10.04
CA GLY A 34 -25.63 27.26 -11.14
C GLY A 34 -24.47 26.34 -10.74
N GLY A 35 -24.23 26.10 -9.45
CA GLY A 35 -23.15 25.23 -9.00
C GLY A 35 -23.32 23.79 -9.53
N PRO A 36 -22.22 23.11 -9.92
CA PRO A 36 -22.30 21.73 -10.40
C PRO A 36 -22.94 20.84 -9.32
N ALA A 37 -23.86 19.97 -9.73
CA ALA A 37 -24.45 18.99 -8.84
C ALA A 37 -23.32 18.18 -8.18
N ALA A 38 -23.20 18.32 -6.86
CA ALA A 38 -22.22 17.59 -6.09
C ALA A 38 -22.52 16.09 -6.23
N SER A 39 -21.77 15.42 -7.09
CA SER A 39 -21.79 13.96 -7.18
C SER A 39 -21.09 13.45 -5.94
N ALA A 40 -21.87 13.03 -4.94
CA ALA A 40 -21.33 12.28 -3.82
C ALA A 40 -20.71 11.00 -4.39
N GLN A 41 -19.39 10.86 -4.28
CA GLN A 41 -18.72 9.61 -4.62
C GLN A 41 -19.12 8.57 -3.58
N SER A 42 -20.18 7.80 -3.85
CA SER A 42 -20.44 6.58 -3.11
C SER A 42 -19.35 5.59 -3.51
N ALA A 43 -18.37 5.38 -2.64
CA ALA A 43 -17.47 4.23 -2.72
C ALA A 43 -18.33 2.98 -2.54
N GLN A 44 -18.88 2.47 -3.63
CA GLN A 44 -19.67 1.26 -3.64
C GLN A 44 -18.67 0.10 -3.56
N GLU A 45 -18.25 -0.21 -2.34
CA GLU A 45 -17.46 -1.38 -2.00
C GLU A 45 -18.40 -2.60 -2.02
N PRO A 46 -18.16 -3.62 -2.85
CA PRO A 46 -18.86 -4.89 -2.76
C PRO A 46 -18.87 -5.42 -1.33
N PHE A 47 -20.08 -5.50 -0.80
CA PHE A 47 -20.34 -6.00 0.53
C PHE A 47 -19.88 -7.47 0.63
N GLY A 48 -19.15 -7.82 1.70
CA GLY A 48 -19.02 -9.21 2.13
C GLY A 48 -17.62 -9.80 2.33
N ARG A 49 -16.53 -9.02 2.39
CA ARG A 49 -15.19 -9.62 2.63
C ARG A 49 -14.26 -8.94 3.64
N VAL A 50 -14.69 -7.92 4.39
CA VAL A 50 -13.82 -7.29 5.40
C VAL A 50 -13.83 -8.11 6.70
N ARG A 51 -12.64 -8.39 7.25
CA ARG A 51 -12.48 -9.04 8.56
C ARG A 51 -12.80 -8.06 9.68
N ILE A 52 -13.49 -8.55 10.71
CA ILE A 52 -13.84 -7.77 11.89
C ILE A 52 -12.56 -7.52 12.69
N GLN A 53 -12.26 -6.24 12.94
CA GLN A 53 -11.12 -5.81 13.73
C GLN A 53 -11.56 -5.54 15.18
N TYR A 54 -11.02 -6.30 16.12
CA TYR A 54 -11.33 -6.21 17.55
C TYR A 54 -10.46 -5.17 18.28
N GLN A 55 -9.27 -4.87 17.75
CA GLN A 55 -8.32 -3.96 18.38
C GLN A 55 -7.70 -2.98 17.39
N LYS A 56 -7.34 -1.79 17.88
CA LYS A 56 -6.60 -0.79 17.11
C LYS A 56 -5.10 -1.08 17.22
N PHE A 57 -4.42 -1.05 16.07
CA PHE A 57 -2.98 -1.26 15.99
C PHE A 57 -2.27 0.09 15.87
N ASP A 58 -1.49 0.45 16.88
CA ASP A 58 -0.59 1.60 16.83
C ASP A 58 0.71 1.17 16.17
N TRP A 59 0.72 1.21 14.84
CA TRP A 59 1.85 0.77 14.03
C TRP A 59 3.06 1.67 14.21
N GLN A 60 4.19 1.04 14.47
CA GLN A 60 5.53 1.62 14.45
C GLN A 60 6.28 1.09 13.23
N PHE A 61 7.28 1.85 12.81
CA PHE A 61 8.04 1.59 11.60
C PHE A 61 9.53 1.67 11.87
N TYR A 62 10.27 0.73 11.31
CA TYR A 62 11.72 0.87 11.13
C TYR A 62 12.14 0.28 9.78
N SER A 63 13.26 0.78 9.26
CA SER A 63 13.79 0.36 7.96
C SER A 63 15.15 -0.28 8.14
N THR A 64 15.43 -1.29 7.33
CA THR A 64 16.72 -1.97 7.18
C THR A 64 17.26 -1.75 5.77
N GLN A 65 18.26 -2.51 5.33
CA GLN A 65 18.81 -2.36 3.99
C GLN A 65 17.76 -2.76 2.94
N ASN A 66 17.10 -3.89 3.14
CA ASN A 66 16.20 -4.51 2.17
C ASN A 66 14.74 -4.60 2.64
N PHE A 67 14.46 -4.34 3.91
CA PHE A 67 13.11 -4.43 4.46
C PHE A 67 12.61 -3.15 5.12
N ASN A 68 11.32 -2.88 4.92
CA ASN A 68 10.52 -1.92 5.68
C ASN A 68 9.67 -2.70 6.67
N VAL A 69 9.91 -2.55 7.97
CA VAL A 69 9.27 -3.40 8.97
C VAL A 69 8.29 -2.62 9.82
N TYR A 70 7.06 -3.12 9.86
CA TYR A 70 5.96 -2.60 10.66
C TYR A 70 5.66 -3.55 11.82
N PHE A 71 5.51 -3.00 13.01
CA PHE A 71 5.22 -3.73 14.24
C PHE A 71 4.35 -2.88 15.17
N TYR A 72 3.84 -3.44 16.27
CA TYR A 72 3.03 -2.69 17.24
C TYR A 72 3.17 -3.27 18.65
N GLY A 73 2.72 -2.50 19.65
CA GLY A 73 2.38 -3.00 21.00
C GLY A 73 3.47 -3.82 21.69
N GLY A 74 4.66 -3.25 21.91
CA GLY A 74 5.75 -3.94 22.61
C GLY A 74 6.49 -5.01 21.79
N GLY A 75 6.16 -5.15 20.49
CA GLY A 75 6.78 -6.09 19.57
C GLY A 75 8.19 -5.73 19.08
N GLU A 76 8.77 -4.60 19.53
CA GLU A 76 10.03 -4.04 19.02
C GLU A 76 11.20 -5.04 19.03
N ALA A 77 11.42 -5.72 20.17
CA ALA A 77 12.50 -6.70 20.30
C ALA A 77 12.32 -7.94 19.40
N SER A 78 11.08 -8.34 19.15
CA SER A 78 10.79 -9.42 18.20
C SER A 78 10.95 -8.94 16.76
N ALA A 79 10.60 -7.67 16.50
CA ALA A 79 10.74 -7.07 15.20
C ALA A 79 12.21 -6.96 14.79
N HIS A 80 13.07 -6.35 15.62
CA HIS A 80 14.51 -6.26 15.33
C HIS A 80 15.14 -7.63 15.02
N ARG A 81 14.85 -8.64 15.84
CA ARG A 81 15.33 -10.02 15.59
C ARG A 81 14.79 -10.60 14.28
N ALA A 82 13.53 -10.34 13.96
CA ALA A 82 12.92 -10.79 12.70
C ALA A 82 13.57 -10.11 11.49
N ALA A 83 13.87 -8.81 11.57
CA ALA A 83 14.57 -8.07 10.52
C ALA A 83 15.99 -8.60 10.30
N GLU A 84 16.77 -8.78 11.38
CA GLU A 84 18.12 -9.33 11.28
C GLU A 84 18.10 -10.71 10.61
N TYR A 85 17.14 -11.54 10.99
CA TYR A 85 16.95 -12.85 10.38
C TYR A 85 16.50 -12.75 8.92
N ALA A 86 15.59 -11.84 8.59
CA ALA A 86 15.12 -11.61 7.22
C ALA A 86 16.25 -11.17 6.28
N GLU A 87 17.15 -10.31 6.73
CA GLU A 87 18.32 -9.88 5.96
C GLU A 87 19.28 -11.06 5.67
N GLN A 88 19.51 -11.93 6.66
CA GLN A 88 20.32 -13.14 6.48
C GLN A 88 19.67 -14.13 5.51
N GLU A 89 18.37 -14.37 5.64
CA GLU A 89 17.64 -15.26 4.75
C GLU A 89 17.59 -14.72 3.32
N LEU A 90 17.42 -13.40 3.14
CA LEU A 90 17.46 -12.80 1.82
C LEU A 90 18.81 -13.05 1.13
N GLN A 91 19.94 -12.90 1.84
CA GLN A 91 21.26 -13.23 1.25
C GLN A 91 21.35 -14.69 0.81
N ARG A 92 20.85 -15.63 1.63
CA ARG A 92 20.86 -17.06 1.29
C ARG A 92 19.96 -17.37 0.10
N ILE A 93 18.74 -16.83 0.07
CA ILE A 93 17.73 -17.09 -0.96
C ILE A 93 18.15 -16.44 -2.29
N THR A 94 18.69 -15.22 -2.26
CA THR A 94 19.18 -14.54 -3.47
C THR A 94 20.36 -15.30 -4.08
N ALA A 95 21.23 -15.92 -3.26
CA ALA A 95 22.29 -16.81 -3.76
C ALA A 95 21.74 -18.12 -4.36
N LEU A 96 20.62 -18.63 -3.85
CA LEU A 96 19.96 -19.84 -4.37
C LEU A 96 19.23 -19.58 -5.70
N VAL A 97 18.50 -18.46 -5.80
CA VAL A 97 17.62 -18.14 -6.94
C VAL A 97 18.35 -17.33 -8.01
N GLY A 98 19.45 -16.64 -7.66
CA GLY A 98 20.22 -15.81 -8.59
C GLY A 98 19.56 -14.47 -8.94
N TYR A 99 18.62 -14.01 -8.13
CA TYR A 99 17.88 -12.75 -8.31
C TYR A 99 17.99 -11.90 -7.05
N TYR A 100 18.15 -10.58 -7.21
CA TYR A 100 18.17 -9.61 -6.11
C TYR A 100 17.04 -8.60 -6.32
N PRO A 101 16.21 -8.32 -5.29
CA PRO A 101 15.04 -7.46 -5.45
C PRO A 101 15.46 -6.00 -5.69
N TYR A 102 14.71 -5.29 -6.54
CA TYR A 102 14.99 -3.88 -6.84
C TYR A 102 14.46 -2.91 -5.77
N SER A 103 13.42 -3.33 -5.05
CA SER A 103 12.74 -2.50 -4.04
C SER A 103 12.70 -3.18 -2.69
N LYS A 104 12.56 -2.38 -1.62
CA LYS A 104 12.46 -2.93 -0.26
C LYS A 104 11.15 -3.67 -0.08
N THR A 105 11.23 -4.88 0.46
CA THR A 105 10.06 -5.67 0.83
C THR A 105 9.46 -5.13 2.13
N THR A 106 8.14 -5.07 2.23
CA THR A 106 7.46 -4.64 3.46
C THR A 106 7.14 -5.84 4.33
N LEU A 107 7.66 -5.88 5.56
CA LEU A 107 7.42 -6.92 6.55
C LEU A 107 6.45 -6.39 7.60
N MET A 108 5.32 -7.05 7.79
CA MET A 108 4.30 -6.68 8.78
C MET A 108 4.23 -7.76 9.84
N LEU A 109 4.68 -7.42 11.04
CA LEU A 109 4.83 -8.34 12.15
C LEU A 109 3.67 -8.18 13.13
N TYR A 110 2.98 -9.29 13.36
CA TYR A 110 1.89 -9.41 14.30
C TYR A 110 2.34 -10.15 15.56
N ASN A 111 1.92 -9.64 16.71
CA ASN A 111 2.24 -10.23 18.01
C ASN A 111 1.53 -11.57 18.23
N SER A 112 0.42 -11.83 17.53
CA SER A 112 -0.31 -13.09 17.61
C SER A 112 -0.97 -13.48 16.29
N VAL A 113 -1.26 -14.77 16.14
CA VAL A 113 -2.04 -15.30 14.99
C VAL A 113 -3.46 -14.74 14.98
N GLY A 114 -4.03 -14.45 16.16
CA GLY A 114 -5.35 -13.82 16.27
C GLY A 114 -5.38 -12.41 15.69
N ASP A 115 -4.28 -11.68 15.79
CA ASP A 115 -4.15 -10.33 15.27
C ASP A 115 -4.00 -10.34 13.75
N LEU A 116 -3.16 -11.25 13.23
CA LEU A 116 -3.00 -11.45 11.78
C LEU A 116 -4.33 -11.82 11.11
N ARG A 117 -5.17 -12.63 11.77
CA ARG A 117 -6.50 -13.00 11.26
C ARG A 117 -7.48 -11.84 11.14
N GLN A 118 -7.21 -10.70 11.79
CA GLN A 118 -8.00 -9.48 11.67
C GLN A 118 -7.51 -8.58 10.54
N SER A 119 -6.32 -8.84 9.98
CA SER A 119 -5.74 -8.05 8.90
C SER A 119 -6.55 -8.16 7.61
N ASN A 120 -6.76 -7.02 6.97
CA ASN A 120 -7.44 -6.89 5.68
C ASN A 120 -6.47 -6.73 4.49
N ILE A 121 -5.16 -6.81 4.73
CA ILE A 121 -4.13 -6.46 3.74
C ILE A 121 -4.10 -7.43 2.56
N ASN A 122 -4.37 -8.71 2.82
CA ASN A 122 -4.46 -9.76 1.79
C ASN A 122 -5.89 -9.95 1.23
N LEU A 123 -6.83 -9.03 1.46
CA LEU A 123 -8.16 -9.14 0.86
C LEU A 123 -8.15 -8.65 -0.60
N PRO A 124 -8.84 -9.38 -1.51
CA PRO A 124 -9.01 -8.92 -2.87
C PRO A 124 -9.86 -7.64 -2.87
N LEU A 125 -9.28 -6.54 -3.37
CA LEU A 125 -10.02 -5.29 -3.57
C LEU A 125 -11.10 -5.51 -4.63
N PRO A 126 -12.36 -5.22 -4.32
CA PRO A 126 -13.44 -5.60 -5.20
C PRO A 126 -13.59 -4.76 -6.48
N ASN A 127 -12.94 -3.59 -6.60
CA ASN A 127 -13.05 -2.69 -7.75
C ASN A 127 -11.70 -2.12 -8.25
N SER A 128 -10.66 -2.95 -8.39
CA SER A 128 -9.43 -2.48 -9.02
C SER A 128 -9.60 -2.46 -10.55
N VAL A 129 -10.13 -1.35 -11.08
CA VAL A 129 -10.17 -1.03 -12.52
C VAL A 129 -8.75 -1.01 -13.13
N ASN A 130 -7.72 -0.80 -12.29
CA ASN A 130 -6.29 -0.96 -12.57
C ASN A 130 -5.70 -2.17 -11.79
N GLY A 131 -6.36 -3.34 -11.86
CA GLY A 131 -6.11 -4.55 -11.04
C GLY A 131 -4.67 -5.00 -10.84
N GLY A 132 -3.80 -4.77 -11.83
CA GLY A 132 -2.39 -5.18 -11.78
C GLY A 132 -1.60 -4.45 -10.69
N GLU A 133 -1.55 -3.12 -10.70
CA GLU A 133 -0.67 -2.33 -9.82
C GLU A 133 -1.00 -2.54 -8.33
N ALA A 134 -2.29 -2.59 -7.98
CA ALA A 134 -2.71 -2.87 -6.61
C ALA A 134 -2.39 -4.29 -6.16
N GLN A 135 -2.36 -5.26 -7.08
CA GLN A 135 -1.96 -6.64 -6.80
C GLN A 135 -0.45 -6.76 -6.62
N LEU A 136 0.34 -6.08 -7.46
CA LEU A 136 1.80 -6.00 -7.33
C LEU A 136 2.22 -5.36 -6.01
N ALA A 137 1.55 -4.28 -5.59
CA ALA A 137 1.79 -3.63 -4.31
C ALA A 137 1.41 -4.49 -3.09
N ARG A 138 0.60 -5.54 -3.26
CA ARG A 138 0.34 -6.56 -2.22
C ARG A 138 1.39 -7.66 -2.22
N MET A 139 1.87 -8.07 -3.40
CA MET A 139 2.89 -9.11 -3.54
C MET A 139 4.24 -8.73 -2.91
N SER A 140 4.53 -7.44 -2.71
CA SER A 140 5.72 -6.96 -2.00
C SER A 140 5.54 -6.82 -0.48
N LYS A 141 4.38 -7.22 0.06
CA LYS A 141 4.07 -7.19 1.48
C LYS A 141 4.01 -8.61 2.04
N VAL A 142 4.74 -8.82 3.12
CA VAL A 142 4.79 -10.05 3.89
C VAL A 142 4.08 -9.82 5.22
N GLU A 143 3.13 -10.67 5.57
CA GLU A 143 2.46 -10.64 6.88
C GLU A 143 2.84 -11.88 7.69
N ILE A 144 3.42 -11.70 8.88
CA ILE A 144 3.87 -12.81 9.73
C ILE A 144 3.38 -12.60 11.15
N ALA A 145 2.88 -13.66 11.76
CA ALA A 145 2.52 -13.69 13.17
C ALA A 145 3.51 -14.52 13.99
N PHE A 146 3.83 -14.05 15.19
CA PHE A 146 4.55 -14.87 16.14
C PHE A 146 3.63 -15.96 16.73
N THR A 147 4.02 -17.22 16.59
CA THR A 147 3.24 -18.41 17.04
C THR A 147 3.68 -18.93 18.42
N GLY A 148 4.70 -18.33 19.02
CA GLY A 148 5.29 -18.78 20.30
C GLY A 148 6.52 -19.67 20.14
N ARG A 149 6.76 -20.26 18.95
CA ARG A 149 7.95 -21.07 18.67
C ARG A 149 8.88 -20.38 17.69
N GLN A 150 10.13 -20.20 18.10
CA GLN A 150 11.13 -19.49 17.28
C GLN A 150 11.48 -20.25 15.99
N THR A 151 11.47 -21.59 16.02
CA THR A 151 11.73 -22.44 14.85
C THR A 151 10.68 -22.22 13.77
N ASP A 152 9.41 -22.19 14.17
CA ASP A 152 8.27 -22.07 13.26
C ASP A 152 8.24 -20.66 12.68
N PHE A 153 8.54 -19.65 13.50
CA PHE A 153 8.68 -18.27 13.05
C PHE A 153 9.80 -18.08 12.02
N LYS A 154 10.98 -18.66 12.24
CA LYS A 154 12.10 -18.59 11.29
C LYS A 154 11.74 -19.24 9.95
N ARG A 155 11.15 -20.43 10.00
CA ARG A 155 10.66 -21.13 8.81
C ARG A 155 9.65 -20.28 8.03
N GLU A 156 8.68 -19.69 8.72
CA GLU A 156 7.68 -18.81 8.09
C GLU A 156 8.31 -17.58 7.44
N VAL A 157 9.26 -16.92 8.11
CA VAL A 157 9.99 -15.78 7.55
C VAL A 157 10.73 -16.18 6.27
N SER A 158 11.44 -17.31 6.29
CA SER A 158 12.18 -17.80 5.12
C SER A 158 11.25 -18.16 3.95
N TYR A 159 10.12 -18.81 4.25
CA TYR A 159 9.09 -19.15 3.27
C TYR A 159 8.50 -17.90 2.60
N GLN A 160 8.05 -16.94 3.41
CA GLN A 160 7.42 -15.72 2.90
C GLN A 160 8.39 -14.83 2.11
N ILE A 161 9.65 -14.71 2.55
CA ILE A 161 10.68 -13.96 1.80
C ILE A 161 10.93 -14.63 0.46
N THR A 162 11.03 -15.97 0.42
CA THR A 162 11.20 -16.70 -0.85
C THR A 162 10.01 -16.46 -1.77
N GLN A 163 8.79 -16.54 -1.24
CA GLN A 163 7.56 -16.31 -2.00
C GLN A 163 7.50 -14.91 -2.59
N VAL A 164 7.83 -13.88 -1.80
CA VAL A 164 7.86 -12.49 -2.28
C VAL A 164 8.96 -12.27 -3.31
N LEU A 165 10.15 -12.85 -3.11
CA LEU A 165 11.24 -12.73 -4.08
C LEU A 165 10.87 -13.36 -5.43
N LEU A 166 10.24 -14.54 -5.41
CA LEU A 166 9.77 -15.20 -6.63
C LEU A 166 8.67 -14.40 -7.32
N ASN A 167 7.75 -13.81 -6.56
CA ASN A 167 6.72 -12.92 -7.11
C ASN A 167 7.31 -11.63 -7.68
N ASP A 168 8.26 -11.01 -6.99
CA ASP A 168 8.96 -9.81 -7.46
C ASP A 168 9.76 -10.08 -8.74
N MET A 169 10.43 -11.24 -8.80
CA MET A 169 11.11 -11.69 -10.02
C MET A 169 10.12 -11.82 -11.18
N MET A 170 8.99 -12.49 -11.00
CA MET A 170 8.02 -12.76 -12.08
C MET A 170 7.18 -11.55 -12.50
N TYR A 171 6.82 -10.70 -11.54
CA TYR A 171 5.82 -9.67 -11.73
C TYR A 171 6.35 -8.23 -11.53
N GLY A 172 7.61 -8.08 -11.16
CA GLY A 172 8.30 -6.81 -10.98
C GLY A 172 8.54 -6.02 -12.27
N GLY A 173 8.68 -4.70 -12.11
CA GLY A 173 8.62 -3.67 -13.16
C GLY A 173 9.80 -3.57 -14.13
N SER A 174 10.48 -4.68 -14.43
CA SER A 174 11.42 -4.77 -15.56
C SER A 174 11.33 -6.11 -16.30
N LEU A 175 11.14 -7.22 -15.58
CA LEU A 175 10.95 -8.53 -16.20
C LEU A 175 9.58 -8.63 -16.88
N ARG A 176 8.56 -7.95 -16.34
CA ARG A 176 7.22 -7.89 -16.94
C ARG A 176 7.24 -7.25 -18.34
N GLU A 177 7.96 -6.15 -18.56
CA GLU A 177 8.07 -5.55 -19.91
C GLU A 177 8.83 -6.46 -20.89
N VAL A 178 9.85 -7.17 -20.42
CA VAL A 178 10.67 -8.06 -21.26
C VAL A 178 9.89 -9.34 -21.64
N LEU A 179 9.18 -9.94 -20.68
CA LEU A 179 8.42 -11.18 -20.88
C LEU A 179 7.04 -10.98 -21.53
N GLN A 180 6.50 -9.75 -21.59
CA GLN A 180 5.26 -9.45 -22.34
C GLN A 180 5.35 -9.81 -23.84
N SER A 181 6.57 -9.93 -24.38
CA SER A 181 6.81 -10.40 -25.75
C SER A 181 6.57 -11.91 -25.94
N ASN A 182 6.52 -12.69 -24.86
CA ASN A 182 6.18 -14.11 -24.85
C ASN A 182 4.90 -14.33 -24.05
N TYR A 183 3.82 -14.61 -24.77
CA TYR A 183 2.50 -14.95 -24.25
C TYR A 183 2.56 -16.04 -23.16
N LEU A 184 2.28 -15.65 -21.90
CA LEU A 184 1.89 -16.49 -20.74
C LEU A 184 2.95 -17.42 -20.12
N LEU A 185 3.71 -16.90 -19.15
CA LEU A 185 4.23 -17.70 -18.04
C LEU A 185 3.91 -17.01 -16.71
N GLN A 186 2.63 -17.01 -16.34
CA GLN A 186 2.30 -16.91 -14.92
C GLN A 186 2.68 -18.26 -14.31
N LEU A 187 3.61 -18.25 -13.34
CA LEU A 187 3.91 -19.48 -12.62
C LEU A 187 2.66 -19.92 -11.86
N PRO A 188 2.28 -21.21 -11.93
CA PRO A 188 1.14 -21.68 -11.16
C PRO A 188 1.46 -21.60 -9.66
N ASP A 189 0.43 -21.39 -8.82
CA ASP A 189 0.59 -21.19 -7.38
C ASP A 189 1.32 -22.37 -6.69
N TRP A 190 1.12 -23.60 -7.17
CA TRP A 190 1.81 -24.78 -6.65
C TRP A 190 3.33 -24.68 -6.83
N PHE A 191 3.80 -24.07 -7.93
CA PHE A 191 5.23 -23.92 -8.18
C PHE A 191 5.83 -22.86 -7.25
N ILE A 192 5.14 -21.72 -7.09
CA ILE A 192 5.60 -20.64 -6.21
C ILE A 192 5.64 -21.13 -4.75
N SER A 193 4.59 -21.78 -4.28
CA SER A 193 4.54 -22.34 -2.92
C SER A 193 5.56 -23.45 -2.71
N GLY A 194 5.71 -24.38 -3.67
CA GLY A 194 6.70 -25.46 -3.60
C GLY A 194 8.15 -24.94 -3.59
N ALA A 195 8.48 -24.00 -4.47
CA ALA A 195 9.80 -23.36 -4.50
C ALA A 195 10.07 -22.56 -3.22
N SER A 196 9.05 -21.93 -2.65
CA SER A 196 9.14 -21.21 -1.38
C SER A 196 9.37 -22.14 -0.19
N ALA A 197 8.70 -23.29 -0.15
CA ALA A 197 8.90 -24.32 0.86
C ALA A 197 10.30 -24.95 0.77
N TYR A 198 10.76 -25.26 -0.44
CA TYR A 198 12.14 -25.70 -0.67
C TYR A 198 13.16 -24.63 -0.28
N GLY A 199 12.88 -23.36 -0.59
CA GLY A 199 13.69 -22.23 -0.17
C GLY A 199 13.83 -22.18 1.36
N ALA A 200 12.74 -22.39 2.09
CA ALA A 200 12.69 -22.30 3.55
C ALA A 200 13.31 -23.49 4.29
N GLU A 201 13.04 -24.72 3.85
CA GLU A 201 13.38 -25.94 4.59
C GLU A 201 14.41 -26.82 3.88
N GLY A 202 14.69 -26.58 2.60
CA GLY A 202 15.48 -27.48 1.76
C GLY A 202 14.72 -28.76 1.41
N TRP A 203 15.48 -29.83 1.11
CA TRP A 203 14.90 -31.15 0.83
C TRP A 203 14.62 -31.88 2.15
N SER A 204 13.36 -31.86 2.60
CA SER A 204 12.87 -32.60 3.78
C SER A 204 11.92 -33.74 3.39
N VAL A 205 11.65 -34.66 4.32
CA VAL A 205 10.68 -35.76 4.11
C VAL A 205 9.27 -35.18 3.94
N GLU A 206 8.96 -34.13 4.71
CA GLU A 206 7.72 -33.38 4.60
C GLU A 206 7.57 -32.71 3.23
N MET A 207 8.66 -32.20 2.66
CA MET A 207 8.67 -31.60 1.32
C MET A 207 8.42 -32.64 0.22
N ASP A 208 9.05 -33.82 0.30
CA ASP A 208 8.81 -34.93 -0.63
C ASP A 208 7.35 -35.41 -0.58
N ALA A 209 6.71 -35.37 0.59
CA ALA A 209 5.28 -35.62 0.71
C ALA A 209 4.43 -34.52 0.04
N TYR A 210 4.72 -33.23 0.28
CA TYR A 210 4.00 -32.11 -0.33
C TYR A 210 4.10 -32.08 -1.87
N MET A 211 5.23 -32.48 -2.45
CA MET A 211 5.40 -32.53 -3.91
C MET A 211 4.62 -33.68 -4.58
N ARG A 212 4.23 -34.71 -3.82
CA ARG A 212 3.56 -35.91 -4.35
C ARG A 212 2.04 -35.81 -4.36
N ASP A 213 1.46 -34.96 -3.51
CA ASP A 213 0.01 -34.68 -3.41
C ASP A 213 -0.41 -33.57 -4.39
#